data_AF-A0A971Z1P8-F1
#
_entry.id   AF-A0A971Z1P8-F1
#
_cell.length_a   1.000
_cell.length_b   1.000
_cell.length_c   1.000
_cell.angle_alpha   90.00
_cell.angle_beta   90.00
_cell.angle_gamma   90.00
#
_symmetry.space_group_name_H-M   'P 1'
#
loop_
_entity.id
_entity.type
_entity.pdbx_description
1 polymer ?
#
loop_
_entity_poly.entity_id
_entity_poly.type
_entity_poly.pdbx_seq_one_letter_code
_entity_poly.pdbx_strand_id
1 'polypeptide(L)'
;AGLIGAAVALTLMLMLAGSARSHMVIMAGLAISTVSGAALATVLNFAPNPYAMQELVFWLLGSVSERGLEHLWLLVPALLAGSALILSQRRLLSGLSLGDQVARSMGLNVRYGSIMLVLGAAMLVGSSVAVAGSIGFVGLLVPHILRPLVQHRPERLLIPAALAGAILVCLADIGVRLLPPGRELKLGVLTSLLGAPLFIWLVWKERKRWI
;
A
#
# COMPACT_ATOMS: atom_id res chain seq x y z
N ALA A 1 16.75 -4.04 7.10
CA ALA A 1 15.80 -4.51 8.13
C ALA A 1 14.33 -4.44 7.67
N GLY A 2 13.81 -3.27 7.28
CA GLY A 2 12.38 -3.12 6.91
C GLY A 2 11.87 -4.09 5.83
N LEU A 3 12.63 -4.29 4.74
CA LEU A 3 12.30 -5.25 3.68
C LEU A 3 12.21 -6.70 4.20
N ILE A 4 13.10 -7.08 5.12
CA ILE A 4 13.11 -8.42 5.73
C ILE A 4 11.88 -8.59 6.61
N GLY A 5 11.54 -7.58 7.42
CA GLY A 5 10.32 -7.60 8.24
C GLY A 5 9.06 -7.75 7.39
N ALA A 6 8.97 -7.01 6.27
CA ALA A 6 7.85 -7.14 5.33
C ALA A 6 7.79 -8.54 4.69
N ALA A 7 8.93 -9.13 4.32
CA ALA A 7 9.00 -10.49 3.76
C ALA A 7 8.57 -11.55 4.78
N VAL A 8 9.01 -11.44 6.04
CA VAL A 8 8.61 -12.35 7.12
C VAL A 8 7.10 -12.23 7.37
N ALA A 9 6.58 -11.01 7.50
CA ALA A 9 5.15 -10.77 7.69
C ALA A 9 4.32 -11.35 6.53
N LEU A 10 4.73 -11.12 5.29
CA LEU A 10 4.08 -11.67 4.10
C LEU A 10 4.07 -13.20 4.11
N THR A 11 5.21 -13.82 4.44
CA THR A 11 5.35 -15.28 4.44
C THR A 11 4.44 -15.90 5.51
N LEU A 12 4.45 -15.35 6.72
CA LEU A 12 3.55 -15.77 7.80
C LEU A 12 2.08 -15.58 7.39
N MET A 13 1.75 -14.49 6.70
CA MET A 13 0.39 -14.22 6.23
C MET A 13 -0.08 -15.28 5.25
N LEU A 14 0.75 -15.61 4.27
CA LEU A 14 0.44 -16.62 3.27
C LEU A 14 0.36 -18.03 3.88
N MET A 15 1.21 -18.34 4.86
CA MET A 15 1.15 -19.62 5.59
C MET A 15 -0.13 -19.74 6.42
N LEU A 16 -0.52 -18.68 7.13
CA LEU A 16 -1.75 -18.65 7.93
C LEU A 16 -3.02 -18.65 7.07
N ALA A 17 -3.01 -17.93 5.95
CA ALA A 17 -4.14 -17.90 5.03
C ALA A 17 -4.32 -19.24 4.27
N GLY A 18 -3.25 -20.00 4.06
CA GLY A 18 -3.29 -21.30 3.39
C GLY A 18 -3.92 -21.24 1.99
N SER A 19 -4.60 -22.33 1.56
CA SER A 19 -5.40 -22.35 0.33
C SER A 19 -6.82 -21.76 0.51
N ALA A 20 -7.07 -21.00 1.58
CA ALA A 20 -8.41 -20.67 2.02
C ALA A 20 -9.00 -19.42 1.33
N ARG A 21 -10.35 -19.38 1.36
CA ARG A 21 -11.23 -18.34 0.79
C ARG A 21 -10.80 -16.93 1.21
N SER A 22 -11.17 -15.92 0.41
CA SER A 22 -10.79 -14.50 0.55
C SER A 22 -10.89 -13.90 1.97
N HIS A 23 -11.77 -14.41 2.84
CA HIS A 23 -11.92 -13.92 4.22
C HIS A 23 -10.74 -14.31 5.14
N MET A 24 -10.12 -15.47 4.94
CA MET A 24 -8.99 -15.91 5.76
C MET A 24 -7.74 -15.05 5.53
N VAL A 25 -7.55 -14.57 4.29
CA VAL A 25 -6.47 -13.62 3.96
C VAL A 25 -6.63 -12.33 4.76
N ILE A 26 -7.86 -11.82 4.89
CA ILE A 26 -8.16 -10.61 5.68
C ILE A 26 -7.89 -10.86 7.16
N MET A 27 -8.34 -11.98 7.71
CA MET A 27 -8.13 -12.34 9.13
C MET A 27 -6.65 -12.56 9.46
N ALA A 28 -5.90 -13.25 8.59
CA ALA A 28 -4.47 -13.46 8.74
C ALA A 28 -3.71 -12.12 8.70
N GLY A 29 -4.08 -11.23 7.76
CA GLY A 29 -3.53 -9.88 7.69
C GLY A 29 -3.80 -9.06 8.95
N LEU A 30 -5.03 -9.13 9.47
CA LEU A 30 -5.40 -8.46 10.71
C LEU A 30 -4.56 -8.98 11.89
N ALA A 31 -4.42 -10.30 12.04
CA ALA A 31 -3.64 -10.91 13.11
C ALA A 31 -2.15 -10.51 13.04
N ILE A 32 -1.56 -10.46 11.85
CA ILE A 32 -0.16 -10.04 11.69
C ILE A 32 0.02 -8.55 11.96
N SER A 33 -0.96 -7.73 11.54
CA SER A 33 -0.95 -6.30 11.83
C SER A 33 -1.04 -6.03 13.34
N THR A 34 -1.87 -6.77 14.07
CA THR A 34 -2.01 -6.59 15.53
C THR A 34 -0.75 -7.05 16.26
N VAL A 35 -0.16 -8.19 15.90
CA VAL A 35 1.10 -8.67 16.47
C VAL A 35 2.25 -7.70 16.17
N SER A 36 2.34 -7.20 14.94
CA SER A 36 3.37 -6.20 14.57
C SER A 36 3.20 -4.88 15.32
N GLY A 37 1.95 -4.43 15.51
CA GLY A 37 1.62 -3.25 16.31
C GLY A 37 1.97 -3.43 17.80
N ALA A 38 1.69 -4.60 18.37
CA ALA A 38 2.08 -4.93 19.74
C ALA A 38 3.61 -4.97 19.90
N ALA A 39 4.33 -5.58 18.94
CA ALA A 39 5.79 -5.60 18.94
C ALA A 39 6.38 -4.18 18.87
N LEU A 40 5.83 -3.32 18.00
CA LEU A 40 6.23 -1.91 17.92
C LEU A 40 5.96 -1.17 19.23
N ALA A 41 4.79 -1.37 19.85
CA ALA A 41 4.45 -0.77 21.14
C ALA A 41 5.42 -1.21 22.25
N THR A 42 5.81 -2.49 22.27
CA THR A 42 6.82 -3.02 23.20
C THR A 42 8.17 -2.36 22.99
N VAL A 43 8.62 -2.21 21.74
CA VAL A 43 9.90 -1.52 21.42
C VAL A 43 9.87 -0.06 21.90
N LEU A 44 8.74 0.64 21.69
CA LEU A 44 8.59 2.01 22.17
C LEU A 44 8.53 2.08 23.70
N ASN A 45 7.91 1.10 24.37
CA ASN A 45 7.81 1.05 25.82
C ASN A 45 9.18 0.84 26.50
N PHE A 46 10.03 0.02 25.90
CA PHE A 46 11.39 -0.24 26.39
C PHE A 46 12.46 0.63 25.72
N ALA A 47 12.08 1.73 25.06
CA ALA A 47 13.02 2.60 24.38
C ALA A 47 14.03 3.21 25.39
N PRO A 48 15.35 3.06 25.17
CA PRO A 48 16.37 3.47 26.13
C PRO A 48 16.51 4.99 26.28
N ASN A 49 16.00 5.77 25.32
CA ASN A 49 16.09 7.23 25.30
C ASN A 49 14.89 7.84 24.54
N PRO A 50 14.27 8.93 25.05
CA PRO A 50 13.26 9.72 24.33
C PRO A 50 13.57 10.07 22.87
N TYR A 51 14.84 10.28 22.51
CA TYR A 51 15.22 10.60 21.13
C TYR A 51 14.93 9.46 20.15
N ALA A 52 15.24 8.21 20.54
CA ALA A 52 14.97 7.04 19.70
C ALA A 52 13.47 6.84 19.48
N MET A 53 12.66 7.11 20.51
CA MET A 53 11.20 7.11 20.40
C MET A 53 10.72 8.16 19.39
N GLN A 54 11.23 9.38 19.46
CA GLN A 54 10.83 10.47 18.56
C GLN A 54 11.21 10.17 17.10
N GLU A 55 12.39 9.61 16.86
CA GLU A 55 12.84 9.19 15.53
C GLU A 55 11.90 8.12 14.94
N LEU A 56 11.55 7.10 15.73
CA LEU A 56 10.61 6.05 15.31
C LEU A 56 9.22 6.63 15.01
N VAL A 57 8.72 7.53 15.86
CA VAL A 57 7.44 8.21 15.62
C VAL A 57 7.48 9.01 14.32
N PHE A 58 8.54 9.78 14.07
CA PHE A 58 8.66 10.52 12.82
C PHE A 58 8.78 9.62 11.59
N TRP A 59 9.45 8.47 11.70
CA TRP A 59 9.49 7.48 10.62
C TRP A 59 8.09 6.90 10.33
N LEU A 60 7.30 6.62 11.37
CA LEU A 60 5.93 6.13 11.25
C LEU A 60 4.98 7.17 10.61
N LEU A 61 5.26 8.47 10.75
CA LEU A 61 4.46 9.52 10.12
C LEU A 61 4.74 9.70 8.62
N GLY A 62 5.80 9.08 8.10
CA GLY A 62 6.14 9.06 6.68
C GLY A 62 6.71 10.38 6.14
N SER A 63 7.86 10.31 5.47
CA SER A 63 8.50 11.46 4.85
C SER A 63 9.43 11.04 3.72
N VAL A 64 9.44 11.86 2.66
CA VAL A 64 10.41 11.78 1.55
C VAL A 64 11.49 12.86 1.66
N SER A 65 11.54 13.58 2.79
CA SER A 65 12.63 14.50 3.10
C SER A 65 13.95 13.75 3.15
N GLU A 66 15.03 14.41 2.71
CA GLU A 66 16.39 13.89 2.74
C GLU A 66 16.62 12.60 1.93
N ARG A 67 15.73 12.29 0.98
CA ARG A 67 15.89 11.12 0.10
C ARG A 67 16.66 11.46 -1.17
N GLY A 68 17.86 10.89 -1.31
CA GLY A 68 18.71 10.99 -2.52
C GLY A 68 18.61 9.80 -3.47
N LEU A 69 19.47 9.81 -4.50
CA LEU A 69 19.54 8.78 -5.54
C LEU A 69 19.95 7.40 -5.01
N GLU A 70 20.71 7.35 -3.90
CA GLU A 70 21.12 6.07 -3.28
C GLU A 70 19.91 5.25 -2.81
N HIS A 71 18.91 5.93 -2.23
CA HIS A 71 17.67 5.28 -1.83
C HIS A 71 16.83 4.85 -3.05
N LEU A 72 16.91 5.58 -4.15
CA LEU A 72 16.25 5.17 -5.39
C LEU A 72 16.84 3.85 -5.91
N TRP A 73 18.17 3.70 -5.91
CA TRP A 73 18.82 2.45 -6.35
C TRP A 73 18.43 1.23 -5.50
N LEU A 74 18.17 1.42 -4.21
CA LEU A 74 17.61 0.38 -3.33
C LEU A 74 16.17 -0.02 -3.71
N LEU A 75 15.38 0.93 -4.24
CA LEU A 75 13.98 0.69 -4.62
C LEU A 75 13.84 0.05 -6.00
N VAL A 76 14.71 0.41 -6.95
CA VAL A 76 14.59 0.01 -8.37
C VAL A 76 14.40 -1.50 -8.56
N PRO A 77 15.18 -2.41 -7.94
CA PRO A 77 15.00 -3.85 -8.11
C PRO A 77 13.62 -4.32 -7.65
N ALA A 78 13.16 -3.84 -6.50
CA ALA A 78 11.84 -4.18 -5.96
C ALA A 78 10.72 -3.59 -6.81
N LEU A 79 10.91 -2.37 -7.33
CA LEU A 79 9.97 -1.70 -8.22
C LEU A 79 9.82 -2.44 -9.54
N LEU A 80 10.92 -2.84 -10.17
CA LEU A 80 10.90 -3.59 -11.44
C LEU A 80 10.30 -4.98 -11.25
N ALA A 81 10.76 -5.74 -10.26
CA ALA A 81 10.27 -7.09 -10.00
C ALA A 81 8.80 -7.10 -9.58
N GLY A 82 8.42 -6.24 -8.62
CA GLY A 82 7.04 -6.13 -8.15
C GLY A 82 6.08 -5.68 -9.25
N SER A 83 6.50 -4.70 -10.06
CA SER A 83 5.71 -4.25 -11.21
C SER A 83 5.60 -5.35 -12.26
N ALA A 84 6.68 -6.06 -12.59
CA ALA A 84 6.63 -7.17 -13.55
C ALA A 84 5.64 -8.27 -13.12
N LEU A 85 5.65 -8.64 -11.83
CA LEU A 85 4.72 -9.63 -11.28
C LEU A 85 3.26 -9.19 -11.37
N ILE A 86 2.94 -7.93 -11.09
CA ILE A 86 1.57 -7.43 -11.19
C ILE A 86 1.15 -7.30 -12.65
N LEU A 87 2.01 -6.75 -13.50
CA LEU A 87 1.71 -6.52 -14.91
C LEU A 87 1.59 -7.84 -15.70
N SER A 88 2.27 -8.91 -15.30
CA SER A 88 2.09 -10.24 -15.90
C SER A 88 0.71 -10.83 -15.61
N GLN A 89 0.06 -10.41 -14.53
CA GLN A 89 -1.26 -10.90 -14.09
C GLN A 89 -2.44 -9.99 -14.48
N ARG A 90 -2.25 -9.08 -15.46
CA ARG A 90 -3.32 -8.19 -15.97
C ARG A 90 -4.60 -8.92 -16.37
N ARG A 91 -4.48 -10.06 -17.07
CA ARG A 91 -5.64 -10.86 -17.50
C ARG A 91 -6.40 -11.44 -16.32
N LEU A 92 -5.69 -11.87 -15.27
CA LEU A 92 -6.30 -12.35 -14.04
C LEU A 92 -7.08 -11.25 -13.33
N LEU A 93 -6.55 -10.02 -13.24
CA LEU A 93 -7.30 -8.89 -12.67
C LEU A 93 -8.61 -8.63 -13.40
N SER A 94 -8.60 -8.71 -14.74
CA SER A 94 -9.81 -8.59 -15.55
C SER A 94 -10.80 -9.72 -15.27
N GLY A 95 -10.33 -10.98 -15.30
CA GLY A 95 -11.18 -12.14 -15.02
C GLY A 95 -11.77 -12.10 -13.60
N LEU A 96 -10.98 -11.71 -12.60
CA LEU A 96 -11.44 -11.59 -11.21
C LEU A 96 -12.53 -10.51 -11.05
N SER A 97 -12.55 -9.48 -11.90
CA SER A 97 -13.64 -8.49 -11.89
C SER A 97 -14.99 -9.06 -12.34
N LEU A 98 -14.96 -10.16 -13.11
CA LEU A 98 -16.15 -10.90 -13.54
C LEU A 98 -16.53 -12.04 -12.57
N GLY A 99 -15.66 -12.33 -11.60
CA GLY A 99 -15.84 -13.37 -10.58
C GLY A 99 -14.82 -14.52 -10.68
N ASP A 100 -14.55 -15.18 -9.56
CA ASP A 100 -13.56 -16.27 -9.46
C ASP A 100 -13.90 -17.45 -10.41
N GLN A 101 -15.18 -17.82 -10.51
CA GLN A 101 -15.61 -18.90 -11.40
C GLN A 101 -15.37 -18.57 -12.89
N VAL A 102 -15.62 -17.34 -13.30
CA VAL A 102 -15.41 -16.87 -14.68
C VAL A 102 -13.91 -16.81 -14.99
N ALA A 103 -13.09 -16.31 -14.06
CA ALA A 103 -11.64 -16.31 -14.24
C ALA A 103 -11.08 -17.73 -14.46
N ARG A 104 -11.58 -18.72 -13.69
CA ARG A 104 -11.17 -20.13 -13.83
C ARG A 104 -11.63 -20.76 -15.14
N SER A 105 -12.85 -20.47 -15.60
CA SER A 105 -13.36 -21.02 -16.87
C SER A 105 -12.63 -20.44 -18.09
N MET A 106 -12.05 -19.24 -17.97
CA MET A 106 -11.12 -18.66 -18.96
C MET A 106 -9.73 -19.31 -18.97
N GLY A 107 -9.50 -20.36 -18.17
CA GLY A 107 -8.22 -21.07 -18.07
C GLY A 107 -7.16 -20.35 -17.22
N LEU A 108 -7.56 -19.33 -16.44
CA LEU A 108 -6.61 -18.58 -15.61
C LEU A 108 -6.39 -19.33 -14.28
N ASN A 109 -5.13 -19.50 -13.90
CA ASN A 109 -4.76 -20.07 -12.61
C ASN A 109 -4.91 -19.00 -11.51
N VAL A 110 -6.11 -18.92 -10.94
CA VAL A 110 -6.43 -17.91 -9.91
C VAL A 110 -5.55 -18.04 -8.68
N ARG A 111 -5.24 -19.28 -8.23
CA ARG A 111 -4.41 -19.50 -7.04
C ARG A 111 -3.00 -18.96 -7.26
N TYR A 112 -2.34 -19.37 -8.34
CA TYR A 112 -0.97 -18.96 -8.64
C TYR A 112 -0.88 -17.45 -8.91
N GLY A 113 -1.78 -16.92 -9.75
CA GLY A 113 -1.73 -15.49 -10.08
C GLY A 113 -2.10 -14.59 -8.90
N SER A 114 -2.98 -15.04 -7.98
CA SER A 114 -3.25 -14.28 -6.75
C SER A 114 -2.02 -14.20 -5.85
N ILE A 115 -1.24 -15.28 -5.73
CA ILE A 115 0.03 -15.27 -4.99
C ILE A 115 1.01 -14.29 -5.64
N MET A 116 1.14 -14.29 -6.97
CA MET A 116 2.01 -13.33 -7.67
C MET A 116 1.57 -11.88 -7.49
N LEU A 117 0.26 -11.60 -7.50
CA LEU A 117 -0.28 -10.26 -7.23
C LEU A 117 0.04 -9.81 -5.80
N VAL A 118 -0.16 -10.69 -4.82
CA VAL A 118 0.15 -10.41 -3.41
C VAL A 118 1.64 -10.19 -3.21
N LEU A 119 2.48 -11.02 -3.82
CA LEU A 119 3.94 -10.90 -3.72
C LEU A 119 4.44 -9.62 -4.40
N GLY A 120 3.95 -9.31 -5.59
CA GLY A 120 4.27 -8.06 -6.28
C GLY A 120 3.84 -6.82 -5.48
N ALA A 121 2.62 -6.82 -4.92
CA ALA A 121 2.13 -5.74 -4.08
C ALA A 121 2.98 -5.59 -2.81
N ALA A 122 3.35 -6.69 -2.15
CA ALA A 122 4.19 -6.66 -0.97
C ALA A 122 5.61 -6.15 -1.24
N MET A 123 6.19 -6.49 -2.40
CA MET A 123 7.48 -5.93 -2.82
C MET A 123 7.40 -4.41 -3.03
N LEU A 124 6.38 -3.93 -3.73
CA LEU A 124 6.19 -2.50 -4.01
C LEU A 124 5.90 -1.70 -2.74
N VAL A 125 4.97 -2.18 -1.90
CA VAL A 125 4.60 -1.51 -0.65
C VAL A 125 5.73 -1.60 0.37
N GLY A 126 6.33 -2.78 0.56
CA GLY A 126 7.40 -2.99 1.53
C GLY A 126 8.66 -2.18 1.22
N SER A 127 9.05 -2.09 -0.05
CA SER A 127 10.17 -1.22 -0.47
C SER A 127 9.84 0.26 -0.27
N SER A 128 8.66 0.70 -0.68
CA SER A 128 8.21 2.09 -0.50
C SER A 128 8.20 2.50 0.98
N VAL A 129 7.63 1.66 1.86
CA VAL A 129 7.57 1.94 3.30
C VAL A 129 8.94 1.89 3.97
N ALA A 130 9.83 0.98 3.53
CA ALA A 130 11.19 0.91 4.07
C ALA A 130 11.99 2.20 3.84
N VAL A 131 11.73 2.91 2.74
CA VAL A 131 12.41 4.16 2.41
C VAL A 131 11.63 5.38 2.88
N ALA A 132 10.34 5.49 2.56
CA ALA A 132 9.56 6.71 2.80
C ALA A 132 8.79 6.70 4.12
N GLY A 133 8.83 5.61 4.90
CA GLY A 133 7.97 5.44 6.07
C GLY A 133 6.52 5.16 5.68
N SER A 134 5.60 5.25 6.64
CA SER A 134 4.19 4.95 6.40
C SER A 134 3.47 6.13 5.73
N ILE A 135 3.12 5.98 4.45
CA ILE A 135 2.30 6.95 3.71
C ILE A 135 0.97 6.30 3.36
N GLY A 136 -0.10 6.76 4.02
CA GLY A 136 -1.45 6.23 3.87
C GLY A 136 -2.23 6.84 2.70
N PHE A 137 -3.36 6.21 2.40
CA PHE A 137 -4.46 6.68 1.52
C PHE A 137 -4.17 6.85 0.03
N VAL A 138 -2.93 7.02 -0.41
CA VAL A 138 -2.60 7.15 -1.85
C VAL A 138 -3.14 5.97 -2.66
N GLY A 139 -2.92 4.75 -2.16
CA GLY A 139 -3.38 3.51 -2.81
C GLY A 139 -4.89 3.27 -2.77
N LEU A 140 -5.64 4.03 -1.98
CA LEU A 140 -7.11 3.98 -1.96
C LEU A 140 -7.71 5.10 -2.80
N LEU A 141 -7.19 6.32 -2.62
CA LEU A 141 -7.72 7.52 -3.25
C LEU A 141 -7.53 7.49 -4.76
N VAL A 142 -6.32 7.22 -5.22
CA VAL A 142 -5.95 7.35 -6.64
C VAL A 142 -6.70 6.34 -7.52
N PRO A 143 -6.71 5.02 -7.20
CA PRO A 143 -7.46 4.07 -8.01
C PRO A 143 -8.96 4.37 -8.01
N HIS A 144 -9.51 4.90 -6.92
CA HIS A 144 -10.93 5.21 -6.84
C HIS A 144 -11.31 6.40 -7.72
N ILE A 145 -10.50 7.47 -7.72
CA ILE A 145 -10.70 8.64 -8.60
C ILE A 145 -10.58 8.25 -10.07
N LEU A 146 -9.63 7.38 -10.41
CA LEU A 146 -9.35 7.02 -11.81
C LEU A 146 -10.25 5.90 -12.38
N ARG A 147 -10.92 5.11 -11.54
CA ARG A 147 -11.79 4.01 -11.97
C ARG A 147 -12.78 4.41 -13.07
N PRO A 148 -13.53 5.53 -12.95
CA PRO A 148 -14.44 5.96 -14.01
C PRO A 148 -13.74 6.27 -15.34
N LEU A 149 -12.53 6.86 -15.30
CA LEU A 149 -11.77 7.25 -16.49
C LEU A 149 -11.29 6.03 -17.30
N VAL A 150 -11.07 4.89 -16.64
CA VAL A 150 -10.64 3.63 -17.29
C VAL A 150 -11.79 2.64 -17.48
N GLN A 151 -13.04 3.11 -17.45
CA GLN A 151 -14.25 2.28 -17.62
C GLN A 151 -14.34 1.13 -16.59
N HIS A 152 -13.84 1.34 -15.37
CA HIS A 152 -13.83 0.35 -14.29
C HIS A 152 -13.06 -0.94 -14.61
N ARG A 153 -12.18 -0.93 -15.62
CA ARG A 153 -11.36 -2.09 -15.99
C ARG A 153 -10.04 -2.11 -15.19
N PRO A 154 -9.84 -3.08 -14.30
CA PRO A 154 -8.68 -3.10 -13.42
C PRO A 154 -7.37 -3.30 -14.19
N GLU A 155 -7.37 -4.04 -15.31
CA GLU A 155 -6.14 -4.25 -16.08
C GLU A 155 -5.59 -2.96 -16.73
N ARG A 156 -6.47 -1.99 -17.01
CA ARG A 156 -6.12 -0.68 -17.58
C ARG A 156 -5.76 0.35 -16.52
N LEU A 157 -6.16 0.11 -15.26
CA LEU A 157 -5.99 1.05 -14.15
C LEU A 157 -4.55 1.12 -13.63
N LEU A 158 -3.77 0.04 -13.78
CA LEU A 158 -2.46 -0.11 -13.13
C LEU A 158 -1.49 1.04 -13.44
N ILE A 159 -1.24 1.33 -14.73
CA ILE A 159 -0.28 2.36 -15.15
C ILE A 159 -0.80 3.77 -14.83
N PRO A 160 -2.04 4.15 -15.18
CA PRO A 160 -2.59 5.45 -14.80
C PRO A 160 -2.58 5.68 -13.28
N ALA A 161 -2.89 4.66 -12.48
CA ALA A 161 -2.87 4.76 -11.02
C ALA A 161 -1.46 4.94 -10.47
N ALA A 162 -0.45 4.26 -11.04
CA ALA A 162 0.94 4.46 -10.65
C ALA A 162 1.40 5.91 -10.93
N LEU A 163 1.10 6.43 -12.12
CA LEU A 163 1.48 7.81 -12.50
C LEU A 163 0.74 8.86 -11.68
N ALA A 164 -0.58 8.73 -11.52
CA ALA A 164 -1.36 9.66 -10.71
C ALA A 164 -1.00 9.58 -9.22
N GLY A 165 -0.59 8.40 -8.73
CA GLY A 165 -0.05 8.23 -7.38
C GLY A 165 1.25 9.00 -7.19
N ALA A 166 2.18 8.89 -8.15
CA ALA A 166 3.41 9.66 -8.13
C ALA A 166 3.13 11.18 -8.14
N ILE A 167 2.23 11.65 -9.03
CA ILE A 167 1.82 13.05 -9.10
C ILE A 167 1.22 13.52 -7.77
N LEU A 168 0.30 12.75 -7.20
CA LEU A 168 -0.35 13.09 -5.92
C LEU A 168 0.67 13.22 -4.79
N VAL A 169 1.62 12.28 -4.68
CA VAL A 169 2.67 12.32 -3.66
C VAL A 169 3.60 13.50 -3.87
N CYS A 170 4.01 13.80 -5.11
CA CYS A 170 4.83 14.98 -5.41
C CYS A 170 4.11 16.29 -5.06
N LEU A 171 2.82 16.42 -5.40
CA LEU A 171 2.02 17.59 -5.03
C LEU A 171 1.85 17.72 -3.51
N ALA A 172 1.64 16.60 -2.81
CA ALA A 172 1.58 16.59 -1.35
C ALA A 172 2.92 17.01 -0.72
N ASP A 173 4.06 16.53 -1.24
CA ASP A 173 5.39 16.94 -0.77
C ASP A 173 5.65 18.43 -1.00
N ILE A 174 5.32 18.96 -2.18
CA ILE A 174 5.40 20.40 -2.47
C ILE A 174 4.52 21.19 -1.49
N GLY A 175 3.28 20.74 -1.26
CA GLY A 175 2.36 21.37 -0.31
C GLY A 175 2.88 21.40 1.12
N VAL A 176 3.53 20.31 1.57
CA VAL A 176 4.20 20.26 2.87
C VAL A 176 5.34 21.27 2.96
N ARG A 177 6.17 21.37 1.92
CA ARG A 177 7.35 22.26 1.90
C ARG A 177 7.00 23.75 1.83
N LEU A 178 5.82 24.09 1.34
CA LEU A 178 5.33 25.47 1.28
C LEU A 178 4.72 25.97 2.60
N LEU A 179 4.52 25.10 3.59
CA LEU A 179 4.02 25.50 4.91
C LEU A 179 5.05 26.38 5.66
N PRO A 180 4.58 27.32 6.51
CA PRO A 180 5.46 28.23 7.23
C PRO A 180 6.54 27.51 8.05
N PRO A 181 7.77 28.06 8.13
CA PRO A 181 8.85 27.48 8.92
C PRO A 181 8.46 27.38 10.39
N GLY A 182 8.71 26.21 11.01
CA GLY A 182 8.43 25.93 12.43
C GLY A 182 7.44 24.81 12.71
N ARG A 183 6.72 24.30 11.69
CA ARG A 183 5.88 23.10 11.81
C ARG A 183 6.13 22.14 10.65
N GLU A 184 6.97 21.12 10.88
CA GLU A 184 7.17 20.05 9.90
C GLU A 184 5.97 19.10 9.89
N LEU A 185 4.99 19.39 9.04
CA LEU A 185 3.94 18.43 8.75
C LEU A 185 4.55 17.26 7.97
N LYS A 186 4.46 16.03 8.50
CA LYS A 186 4.95 14.86 7.77
C LYS A 186 3.98 14.48 6.65
N LEU A 187 4.51 13.97 5.53
CA LEU A 187 3.74 13.72 4.31
C LEU A 187 2.61 12.72 4.55
N GLY A 188 2.84 11.66 5.32
CA GLY A 188 1.80 10.67 5.64
C GLY A 188 0.63 11.24 6.45
N VAL A 189 0.88 12.29 7.24
CA VAL A 189 -0.19 13.02 7.96
C VAL A 189 -1.05 13.79 6.97
N LEU A 190 -0.43 14.54 6.05
CA LEU A 190 -1.15 15.30 5.03
C LEU A 190 -2.01 14.40 4.14
N THR A 191 -1.44 13.30 3.63
CA THR A 191 -2.17 12.38 2.75
C THR A 191 -3.33 11.70 3.49
N SER A 192 -3.19 11.43 4.79
CA SER A 192 -4.26 10.85 5.60
C SER A 192 -5.37 11.85 5.92
N LEU A 193 -5.01 13.11 6.23
CA LEU A 193 -5.98 14.19 6.45
C LEU A 193 -6.83 14.48 5.21
N LEU A 194 -6.25 14.36 4.02
CA LEU A 194 -6.99 14.51 2.76
C LEU A 194 -7.76 13.23 2.40
N GLY A 195 -7.12 12.08 2.56
CA GLY A 195 -7.66 10.79 2.13
C GLY A 195 -8.83 10.28 2.98
N ALA A 196 -8.78 10.46 4.30
CA ALA A 196 -9.81 9.93 5.19
C ALA A 196 -11.19 10.58 4.98
N PRO A 197 -11.34 11.92 4.92
CA PRO A 197 -12.62 12.56 4.61
C PRO A 197 -13.15 12.18 3.23
N LEU A 198 -12.28 12.11 2.21
CA LEU A 198 -12.67 11.68 0.86
C LEU A 198 -13.18 10.25 0.86
N PHE A 199 -12.52 9.35 1.59
CA PHE A 199 -12.94 7.97 1.73
C PHE A 199 -14.29 7.85 2.46
N ILE A 200 -14.47 8.59 3.56
CA ILE A 200 -15.76 8.64 4.28
C ILE A 200 -16.88 9.14 3.35
N TRP A 201 -16.62 10.19 2.60
CA TRP A 201 -17.59 10.73 1.63
C TRP A 201 -17.94 9.71 0.54
N LEU A 202 -16.95 8.98 0.02
CA LEU A 202 -17.15 7.91 -0.96
C LEU A 202 -18.02 6.77 -0.40
N VAL A 203 -17.75 6.32 0.82
CA VAL A 203 -18.56 5.29 1.50
C VAL A 203 -20.00 5.77 1.67
N TRP A 204 -20.21 7.03 2.06
CA TRP A 204 -21.55 7.60 2.18
C TRP A 204 -22.28 7.66 0.82
N LYS A 205 -21.57 8.08 -0.23
CA LYS A 205 -22.13 8.12 -1.59
C LYS A 205 -22.55 6.74 -2.08
N GLU A 206 -21.72 5.72 -1.87
CA GLU A 206 -22.05 4.34 -2.24
C GLU A 206 -23.22 3.78 -1.42
N ARG A 207 -23.29 4.05 -0.11
CA ARG A 207 -24.45 3.65 0.71
C ARG A 207 -25.78 4.15 0.11
N LYS A 208 -25.80 5.36 -0.46
CA LYS A 208 -26.98 5.95 -1.09
C LYS A 208 -27.39 5.33 -2.43
N ARG A 209 -26.53 4.51 -3.05
CA ARG A 209 -26.87 3.72 -4.25
C ARG A 209 -27.51 2.37 -3.93
N TRP A 210 -27.38 1.91 -2.70
CA TRP A 210 -27.89 0.62 -2.22
C TRP A 210 -29.26 0.72 -1.55
N ILE A 211 -29.65 1.94 -1.14
CA ILE A 211 -30.98 2.29 -0.60
C ILE A 211 -31.79 2.89 -1.74
#